data_AF-A0A844Z580-F1
#
_entry.id   AF-A0A844Z580-F1
#
_cell.length_a   1.000
_cell.length_b   1.000
_cell.length_c   1.000
_cell.angle_alpha   90.00
_cell.angle_beta   90.00
_cell.angle_gamma   90.00
#
_symmetry.space_group_name_H-M   'P 1'
#
loop_
_entity.id
_entity.type
_entity.pdbx_description
1 polymer ?
#
loop_
_entity_poly.entity_id
_entity_poly.type
_entity_poly.pdbx_seq_one_letter_code
_entity_poly.pdbx_strand_id
1 'polypeptide(L)'
;MQSLTGRIKAASRWRISILSAIEARSPVASAKTAPRGLAAVGAVLVGLWLALSPAGVIAQEPPPGFVWYVLDELNRASFDIEDPTNRPVPFTEAPAGVLMPVDVSRDGVADWLIRWPEDQRLCGTGGCRLSLYVSDGDHYLRVFDRQAWDSDIRTVGDEVRLEASFHHLNCFPPREVCRLAWAWDPAARSLSERPSSDGEAVVSGFGEGTVDLGEVDGRPELPPDIPAAVFDRYFAGRRACGNPDDPDEFTVSYPAVASTPDLNGDGQRDWVIEAPSACAEQEAADYGYEVWISDGTDGASRAFVAAPGRWPAFQVDRVPARLLDARPCLAGEICETVPLEWNLAARVFRQASPESLPPRP
;
A
#
# COMPACT_ATOMS: atom_id res chain seq x y z
N MET A 1 19.23 -7.37 -40.52
CA MET A 1 20.47 -7.51 -39.72
C MET A 1 21.24 -6.19 -39.79
N GLN A 2 20.92 -5.25 -38.90
CA GLN A 2 21.76 -4.09 -38.58
C GLN A 2 21.45 -3.73 -37.13
N SER A 3 22.54 -3.63 -36.36
CA SER A 3 22.60 -3.47 -34.91
C SER A 3 22.34 -2.02 -34.53
N LEU A 4 21.38 -1.77 -33.63
CA LEU A 4 21.21 -0.50 -32.92
C LEU A 4 21.37 -0.78 -31.43
N THR A 5 22.60 -0.67 -30.95
CA THR A 5 22.95 -0.63 -29.53
C THR A 5 22.72 0.78 -29.02
N GLY A 6 21.54 1.05 -28.45
CA GLY A 6 21.28 2.24 -27.64
C GLY A 6 21.89 2.05 -26.24
N ARG A 7 22.79 2.93 -25.85
CA ARG A 7 23.34 2.96 -24.49
C ARG A 7 22.32 3.62 -23.56
N ILE A 8 21.64 2.81 -22.75
CA ILE A 8 20.86 3.32 -21.61
C ILE A 8 21.87 3.65 -20.51
N LYS A 9 22.02 4.94 -20.18
CA LYS A 9 22.68 5.36 -18.95
C LYS A 9 21.59 5.62 -17.91
N ALA A 10 21.64 4.88 -16.80
CA ALA A 10 20.83 5.16 -15.63
C ALA A 10 21.19 6.57 -15.10
N ALA A 11 20.23 7.50 -15.16
CA ALA A 11 20.33 8.80 -14.53
C ALA A 11 19.51 8.77 -13.23
N SER A 12 20.20 8.54 -12.13
CA SER A 12 19.71 8.86 -10.79
C SER A 12 19.71 10.38 -10.59
N ARG A 13 18.55 10.94 -10.19
CA ARG A 13 18.39 12.16 -9.35
C ARG A 13 16.93 12.62 -9.36
N TRP A 14 16.21 12.30 -8.28
CA TRP A 14 14.98 13.01 -7.95
C TRP A 14 15.34 14.40 -7.41
N ARG A 15 14.88 15.46 -8.09
CA ARG A 15 14.75 16.81 -7.55
C ARG A 15 13.27 17.20 -7.65
N ILE A 16 12.57 17.13 -6.53
CA ILE A 16 11.29 17.84 -6.37
C ILE A 16 11.60 19.10 -5.57
N SER A 17 11.53 20.24 -6.24
CA SER A 17 11.61 21.56 -5.62
C SER A 17 10.32 21.85 -4.88
N ILE A 18 10.42 21.99 -3.57
CA ILE A 18 9.36 22.49 -2.67
C ILE A 18 9.39 24.02 -2.70
N LEU A 19 8.23 24.65 -2.85
CA LEU A 19 7.99 26.01 -2.36
C LEU A 19 6.82 25.96 -1.38
N SER A 20 7.17 25.90 -0.09
CA SER A 20 6.26 26.10 1.04
C SER A 20 6.21 27.59 1.38
N ALA A 21 5.01 28.11 1.57
CA ALA A 21 4.78 29.25 2.45
C ALA A 21 3.33 29.22 2.94
N ILE A 22 3.11 29.06 4.25
CA ILE A 22 2.45 30.07 5.11
C ILE A 22 2.21 29.50 6.53
N GLU A 23 2.92 30.14 7.45
CA GLU A 23 2.76 30.37 8.89
C GLU A 23 1.82 29.52 9.76
N ALA A 24 2.45 28.87 10.73
CA ALA A 24 1.88 28.39 11.98
C ALA A 24 1.37 29.53 12.87
N ARG A 25 0.16 29.38 13.42
CA ARG A 25 -0.25 29.97 14.71
C ARG A 25 -1.14 28.99 15.50
N SER A 26 -0.58 28.43 16.57
CA SER A 26 -1.30 28.08 17.81
C SER A 26 -1.04 29.20 18.84
N PRO A 27 -1.64 29.27 20.04
CA PRO A 27 -2.54 28.31 20.73
C PRO A 27 -3.77 28.98 21.37
N VAL A 28 -4.67 28.22 22.03
CA VAL A 28 -5.20 28.53 23.39
C VAL A 28 -5.77 27.26 24.03
N ALA A 29 -5.30 26.99 25.25
CA ALA A 29 -5.76 25.96 26.18
C ALA A 29 -7.10 26.30 26.84
N SER A 30 -7.87 25.29 27.26
CA SER A 30 -8.83 25.46 28.35
C SER A 30 -9.02 24.18 29.15
N ALA A 31 -8.68 24.28 30.44
CA ALA A 31 -8.81 23.27 31.47
C ALA A 31 -10.27 23.18 31.98
N LYS A 32 -10.68 22.00 32.46
CA LYS A 32 -11.65 21.84 33.56
C LYS A 32 -11.59 20.42 34.13
N THR A 33 -10.89 20.24 35.25
CA THR A 33 -11.43 20.03 36.62
C THR A 33 -12.19 18.70 36.83
N ALA A 34 -11.55 17.80 37.59
CA ALA A 34 -12.16 16.63 38.22
C ALA A 34 -12.93 17.02 39.51
N PRO A 35 -13.78 16.11 40.02
CA PRO A 35 -13.94 15.97 41.45
C PRO A 35 -13.55 14.57 41.95
N ARG A 36 -13.04 14.59 43.18
CA ARG A 36 -12.63 13.47 44.03
C ARG A 36 -13.84 12.75 44.62
N GLY A 37 -13.64 11.47 44.91
CA GLY A 37 -14.07 10.88 46.19
C GLY A 37 -14.91 9.61 46.06
N LEU A 38 -14.35 8.46 46.43
CA LEU A 38 -14.66 7.77 47.70
C LEU A 38 -13.99 6.40 47.71
N ALA A 39 -13.28 6.14 48.81
CA ALA A 39 -12.68 4.86 49.12
C ALA A 39 -13.76 3.86 49.54
N ALA A 40 -13.66 2.63 49.03
CA ALA A 40 -14.28 1.45 49.64
C ALA A 40 -13.24 0.33 49.67
N VAL A 41 -12.85 -0.04 50.89
CA VAL A 41 -12.06 -1.22 51.23
C VAL A 41 -12.98 -2.43 51.08
N GLY A 42 -12.58 -3.43 50.30
CA GLY A 42 -13.37 -4.65 50.14
C GLY A 42 -12.62 -5.79 49.46
N ALA A 43 -12.26 -6.78 50.28
CA ALA A 43 -11.98 -8.18 49.93
C ALA A 43 -10.82 -8.48 48.96
N VAL A 44 -9.76 -9.03 49.55
CA VAL A 44 -8.77 -9.89 48.91
C VAL A 44 -9.48 -11.11 48.31
N LEU A 45 -9.67 -11.10 47.00
CA LEU A 45 -9.80 -12.31 46.19
C LEU A 45 -8.50 -12.42 45.40
N VAL A 46 -7.60 -13.28 45.87
CA VAL A 46 -6.54 -13.85 45.04
C VAL A 46 -7.22 -14.80 44.07
N GLY A 47 -7.96 -14.23 43.12
CA GLY A 47 -8.40 -14.93 41.92
C GLY A 47 -7.17 -15.10 41.06
N LEU A 48 -6.70 -16.33 40.96
CA LEU A 48 -5.71 -16.77 39.99
C LEU A 48 -6.33 -16.52 38.59
N TRP A 49 -6.19 -15.30 38.08
CA TRP A 49 -6.37 -15.00 36.68
C TRP A 49 -5.25 -15.74 35.95
N LEU A 50 -5.52 -16.99 35.56
CA LEU A 50 -4.91 -17.57 34.39
C LEU A 50 -5.28 -16.62 33.25
N ALA A 51 -4.39 -15.65 33.00
CA ALA A 51 -4.36 -14.95 31.74
C ALA A 51 -4.26 -16.06 30.69
N LEU A 52 -5.37 -16.29 29.99
CA LEU A 52 -5.36 -16.88 28.67
C LEU A 52 -4.62 -15.87 27.78
N SER A 53 -3.31 -15.76 27.97
CA SER A 53 -2.43 -15.37 26.88
C SER A 53 -2.75 -16.34 25.74
N PRO A 54 -2.98 -15.87 24.50
CA PRO A 54 -3.09 -16.78 23.38
C PRO A 54 -1.84 -17.67 23.38
N ALA A 55 -2.04 -18.92 23.81
CA ALA A 55 -1.03 -19.95 23.73
C ALA A 55 -0.88 -20.24 22.23
N GLY A 56 0.27 -19.91 21.64
CA GLY A 56 0.46 -20.26 20.23
C GLY A 56 1.72 -19.78 19.59
N VAL A 57 2.10 -18.50 19.76
CA VAL A 57 3.37 -18.02 19.20
C VAL A 57 4.47 -18.37 20.20
N ILE A 58 4.81 -19.67 20.23
CA ILE A 58 6.09 -20.14 20.75
C ILE A 58 7.16 -19.23 20.15
N ALA A 59 8.19 -18.90 20.93
CA ALA A 59 9.40 -18.22 20.45
C ALA A 59 10.08 -19.04 19.36
N GLN A 60 9.49 -19.07 18.16
CA GLN A 60 10.04 -19.68 16.97
C GLN A 60 11.25 -18.83 16.60
N GLU A 61 12.35 -19.50 16.28
CA GLU A 61 13.50 -18.80 15.75
C GLU A 61 13.21 -18.38 14.30
N PRO A 62 13.69 -17.21 13.86
CA PRO A 62 13.55 -16.82 12.47
C PRO A 62 14.22 -17.83 11.56
N PRO A 63 13.58 -18.22 10.44
CA PRO A 63 14.23 -18.99 9.40
C PRO A 63 15.59 -18.38 9.03
N PRO A 64 16.66 -19.19 8.87
CA PRO A 64 18.00 -18.68 8.57
C PRO A 64 18.07 -17.77 7.35
N GLY A 65 17.20 -17.99 6.36
CA GLY A 65 17.07 -17.14 5.18
C GLY A 65 16.62 -15.71 5.50
N PHE A 66 15.72 -15.51 6.47
CA PHE A 66 15.32 -14.16 6.91
C PHE A 66 16.45 -13.45 7.65
N VAL A 67 17.17 -14.16 8.53
CA VAL A 67 18.32 -13.60 9.22
C VAL A 67 19.38 -13.15 8.22
N TRP A 68 19.70 -14.01 7.24
CA TRP A 68 20.63 -13.68 6.17
C TRP A 68 20.15 -12.48 5.35
N TYR A 69 18.87 -12.45 4.94
CA TYR A 69 18.29 -11.36 4.16
C TYR A 69 18.37 -10.02 4.89
N VAL A 70 17.96 -9.98 6.16
CA VAL A 70 18.02 -8.75 6.99
C VAL A 70 19.47 -8.26 7.13
N LEU A 71 20.40 -9.17 7.41
CA LEU A 71 21.82 -8.83 7.53
C LEU A 71 22.41 -8.32 6.21
N ASP A 72 22.09 -8.96 5.09
CA ASP A 72 22.55 -8.54 3.77
C ASP A 72 22.05 -7.13 3.45
N GLU A 73 20.76 -6.85 3.63
CA GLU A 73 20.18 -5.53 3.39
C GLU A 73 20.81 -4.46 4.29
N LEU A 74 20.93 -4.68 5.60
CA LEU A 74 21.55 -3.72 6.52
C LEU A 74 23.03 -3.43 6.19
N ASN A 75 23.78 -4.45 5.79
CA ASN A 75 25.20 -4.32 5.49
C ASN A 75 25.46 -3.74 4.10
N ARG A 76 24.69 -4.14 3.09
CA ARG A 76 24.70 -3.53 1.75
C ARG A 76 24.31 -2.09 1.85
N ALA A 77 23.32 -1.80 2.70
CA ALA A 77 22.95 -0.45 2.98
C ALA A 77 24.21 0.31 3.49
N SER A 78 24.90 -0.22 4.47
CA SER A 78 26.04 0.49 5.08
C SER A 78 27.28 0.69 4.16
N PHE A 79 27.25 0.29 2.90
CA PHE A 79 28.34 0.45 1.95
C PHE A 79 28.31 1.79 1.21
N ASP A 80 29.32 2.63 1.44
CA ASP A 80 29.58 3.85 0.67
C ASP A 80 30.39 3.50 -0.60
N ILE A 81 29.75 3.63 -1.77
CA ILE A 81 30.38 3.34 -3.06
C ILE A 81 31.41 4.41 -3.46
N GLU A 82 31.27 5.63 -2.95
CA GLU A 82 32.13 6.77 -3.27
C GLU A 82 33.35 6.82 -2.33
N ASP A 83 33.21 6.27 -1.12
CA ASP A 83 34.33 6.09 -0.18
C ASP A 83 34.42 4.63 0.32
N PRO A 84 35.20 3.77 -0.34
CA PRO A 84 35.34 2.37 0.06
C PRO A 84 36.06 2.18 1.40
N THR A 85 36.62 3.24 2.00
CA THR A 85 37.24 3.24 3.34
C THR A 85 36.25 3.61 4.44
N ASN A 86 35.14 4.26 4.09
CA ASN A 86 34.02 4.56 4.97
C ASN A 86 33.10 3.32 5.10
N ARG A 87 33.63 2.24 5.66
CA ARG A 87 32.86 1.02 5.95
C ARG A 87 32.63 0.90 7.45
N PRO A 88 31.40 1.09 7.95
CA PRO A 88 31.09 0.76 9.33
C PRO A 88 31.24 -0.75 9.56
N VAL A 89 31.39 -1.14 10.83
CA VAL A 89 31.50 -2.55 11.21
C VAL A 89 30.23 -3.27 10.77
N PRO A 90 30.33 -4.36 9.96
CA PRO A 90 29.15 -5.09 9.51
C PRO A 90 28.37 -5.68 10.69
N PHE A 91 27.05 -5.65 10.57
CA PHE A 91 26.16 -6.42 11.44
C PHE A 91 26.40 -7.91 11.22
N THR A 92 26.63 -8.63 12.32
CA THR A 92 26.73 -10.10 12.33
C THR A 92 25.47 -10.77 12.88
N GLU A 93 24.58 -9.99 13.49
CA GLU A 93 23.29 -10.42 14.03
C GLU A 93 22.23 -9.35 13.71
N ALA A 94 20.99 -9.79 13.47
CA ALA A 94 19.88 -8.86 13.24
C ALA A 94 19.64 -8.04 14.52
N PRO A 95 19.63 -6.69 14.45
CA PRO A 95 19.36 -5.87 15.63
C PRO A 95 18.01 -6.19 16.26
N ALA A 96 17.93 -6.09 17.58
CA ALA A 96 16.70 -6.34 18.31
C ALA A 96 15.55 -5.45 17.79
N GLY A 97 14.39 -6.06 17.54
CA GLY A 97 13.21 -5.36 17.02
C GLY A 97 13.18 -5.17 15.51
N VAL A 98 14.25 -5.50 14.78
CA VAL A 98 14.24 -5.45 13.30
C VAL A 98 13.51 -6.63 12.72
N LEU A 99 13.78 -7.85 13.19
CA LEU A 99 13.09 -9.08 12.76
C LEU A 99 12.27 -9.62 13.92
N MET A 100 10.95 -9.58 13.79
CA MET A 100 10.01 -9.87 14.88
C MET A 100 9.02 -10.95 14.47
N PRO A 101 8.78 -11.98 15.32
CA PRO A 101 7.67 -12.90 15.10
C PRO A 101 6.35 -12.19 15.38
N VAL A 102 5.37 -12.41 14.52
CA VAL A 102 3.99 -11.94 14.64
C VAL A 102 3.03 -13.08 14.26
N ASP A 103 1.73 -12.91 14.47
CA ASP A 103 0.71 -13.91 14.18
C ASP A 103 -0.49 -13.24 13.53
N VAL A 104 -0.29 -12.86 12.27
CA VAL A 104 -1.28 -12.20 11.41
C VAL A 104 -2.17 -13.26 10.75
N SER A 105 -1.59 -14.40 10.37
CA SER A 105 -2.27 -15.51 9.69
C SER A 105 -3.11 -16.39 10.63
N ARG A 106 -2.74 -16.49 11.92
CA ARG A 106 -3.37 -17.38 12.91
C ARG A 106 -3.35 -18.85 12.54
N ASP A 107 -2.36 -19.30 11.79
CA ASP A 107 -2.17 -20.71 11.42
C ASP A 107 -1.31 -21.51 12.44
N GLY A 108 -0.79 -20.83 13.47
CA GLY A 108 0.08 -21.42 14.50
C GLY A 108 1.56 -21.46 14.13
N VAL A 109 1.93 -20.94 12.94
CA VAL A 109 3.30 -20.67 12.51
C VAL A 109 3.56 -19.17 12.69
N ALA A 110 4.79 -18.81 13.08
CA ALA A 110 5.12 -17.39 13.23
C ALA A 110 5.24 -16.74 11.85
N ASP A 111 4.51 -15.66 11.64
CA ASP A 111 4.75 -14.70 10.57
C ASP A 111 5.95 -13.82 10.96
N TRP A 112 6.61 -13.21 9.98
CA TRP A 112 7.80 -12.40 10.21
C TRP A 112 7.60 -10.96 9.76
N LEU A 113 7.60 -10.06 10.74
CA LEU A 113 7.62 -8.62 10.52
C LEU A 113 9.06 -8.11 10.54
N ILE A 114 9.44 -7.38 9.49
CA ILE A 114 10.71 -6.67 9.39
C ILE A 114 10.45 -5.17 9.53
N ARG A 115 10.94 -4.58 10.63
CA ARG A 115 10.93 -3.14 10.90
C ARG A 115 12.31 -2.58 10.60
N TRP A 116 12.48 -2.02 9.40
CA TRP A 116 13.76 -1.48 8.99
C TRP A 116 14.14 -0.25 9.83
N PRO A 117 15.41 -0.12 10.26
CA PRO A 117 15.84 0.99 11.10
C PRO A 117 15.78 2.32 10.35
N GLU A 118 15.79 3.42 11.11
CA GLU A 118 15.82 4.77 10.58
C GLU A 118 17.14 5.04 9.84
N ASP A 119 17.14 4.75 8.54
CA ASP A 119 18.24 4.99 7.62
C ASP A 119 17.67 5.64 6.34
N GLN A 120 18.33 6.69 5.83
CA GLN A 120 17.86 7.45 4.66
C GLN A 120 17.65 6.61 3.39
N ARG A 121 18.22 5.41 3.31
CA ARG A 121 18.07 4.51 2.15
C ARG A 121 16.95 3.49 2.35
N LEU A 122 16.52 3.30 3.59
CA LEU A 122 15.38 2.45 3.97
C LEU A 122 14.14 3.30 4.27
N CYS A 123 14.29 4.61 4.47
CA CYS A 123 13.21 5.53 4.79
C CYS A 123 13.11 6.64 3.75
N GLY A 124 11.89 6.96 3.36
CA GLY A 124 11.57 8.08 2.47
C GLY A 124 10.59 9.03 3.13
N THR A 125 9.90 9.82 2.31
CA THR A 125 8.91 10.77 2.82
C THR A 125 7.66 10.12 3.41
N GLY A 126 7.45 8.82 3.18
CA GLY A 126 6.35 8.03 3.75
C GLY A 126 6.71 7.22 4.99
N GLY A 127 7.91 7.40 5.54
CA GLY A 127 8.42 6.60 6.65
C GLY A 127 9.42 5.56 6.23
N CYS A 128 9.72 4.68 7.17
CA CYS A 128 10.67 3.61 6.95
C CYS A 128 9.97 2.41 6.32
N ARG A 129 10.74 1.67 5.51
CA ARG A 129 10.27 0.42 4.94
C ARG A 129 9.80 -0.49 6.07
N LEU A 130 8.70 -1.19 5.81
CA LEU A 130 8.13 -2.22 6.65
C LEU A 130 7.84 -3.40 5.72
N SER A 131 8.29 -4.60 6.09
CA SER A 131 8.04 -5.80 5.30
C SER A 131 7.37 -6.86 6.18
N LEU A 132 6.26 -7.44 5.72
CA LEU A 132 5.57 -8.53 6.41
C LEU A 132 5.58 -9.77 5.52
N TYR A 133 6.00 -10.88 6.12
CA TYR A 133 5.99 -12.19 5.52
C TYR A 133 5.04 -13.10 6.30
N VAL A 134 4.02 -13.62 5.60
CA VAL A 134 3.03 -14.53 6.19
C VAL A 134 3.40 -15.97 5.85
N SER A 135 3.29 -16.86 6.83
CA SER A 135 3.45 -18.31 6.64
C SER A 135 2.43 -18.84 5.63
N ASP A 136 2.89 -19.76 4.79
CA ASP A 136 2.06 -20.37 3.76
C ASP A 136 2.60 -21.76 3.40
N GLY A 137 2.16 -22.76 4.18
CA GLY A 137 2.70 -24.11 4.10
C GLY A 137 4.18 -24.16 4.52
N ASP A 138 5.05 -24.61 3.61
CA ASP A 138 6.49 -24.75 3.88
C ASP A 138 7.31 -23.50 3.48
N HIS A 139 6.64 -22.44 3.00
CA HIS A 139 7.28 -21.20 2.58
C HIS A 139 6.60 -19.97 3.20
N TYR A 140 7.10 -18.79 2.84
CA TYR A 140 6.57 -17.51 3.30
C TYR A 140 6.23 -16.63 2.10
N LEU A 141 5.08 -15.95 2.17
CA LEU A 141 4.66 -14.96 1.19
C LEU A 141 4.98 -13.56 1.71
N ARG A 142 5.64 -12.74 0.88
CA ARG A 142 5.76 -11.31 1.16
C ARG A 142 4.40 -10.66 0.86
N VAL A 143 3.72 -10.19 1.89
CA VAL A 143 2.34 -9.68 1.79
C VAL A 143 2.24 -8.19 2.07
N PHE A 144 3.27 -7.62 2.68
CA PHE A 144 3.44 -6.19 2.83
C PHE A 144 4.91 -5.82 2.59
N ASP A 145 5.18 -4.77 1.83
CA ASP A 145 6.52 -4.21 1.64
C ASP A 145 6.43 -2.75 1.17
N ARG A 146 6.27 -1.82 2.12
CA ARG A 146 6.04 -0.39 1.82
C ARG A 146 6.74 0.51 2.83
N GLN A 147 6.99 1.76 2.44
CA GLN A 147 7.33 2.82 3.38
C GLN A 147 6.07 3.25 4.12
N ALA A 148 6.10 3.14 5.44
CA ALA A 148 4.99 3.54 6.29
C ALA A 148 5.45 4.06 7.66
N TRP A 149 4.59 4.82 8.32
CA TRP A 149 4.74 5.27 9.71
C TRP A 149 3.77 4.54 10.65
N ASP A 150 4.03 4.66 11.95
CA ASP A 150 3.10 4.31 13.03
C ASP A 150 2.43 2.93 12.87
N SER A 151 3.21 1.96 12.39
CA SER A 151 2.70 0.65 12.04
C SER A 151 2.44 -0.20 13.28
N ASP A 152 1.25 -0.76 13.34
CA ASP A 152 0.72 -1.50 14.47
C ASP A 152 0.08 -2.80 13.98
N ILE A 153 0.25 -3.88 14.74
CA ILE A 153 -0.45 -5.14 14.51
C ILE A 153 -1.25 -5.43 15.76
N ARG A 154 -2.58 -5.47 15.61
CA ARG A 154 -3.48 -5.62 16.74
C ARG A 154 -4.69 -6.46 16.42
N THR A 155 -5.31 -7.01 17.46
CA THR A 155 -6.56 -7.74 17.32
C THR A 155 -7.76 -6.79 17.41
N VAL A 156 -8.66 -6.86 16.43
CA VAL A 156 -9.93 -6.14 16.40
C VAL A 156 -11.05 -7.16 16.23
N GLY A 157 -11.80 -7.43 17.30
CA GLY A 157 -12.73 -8.55 17.31
C GLY A 157 -11.99 -9.87 17.17
N ASP A 158 -12.31 -10.63 16.12
CA ASP A 158 -11.68 -11.90 15.75
C ASP A 158 -10.62 -11.76 14.65
N GLU A 159 -10.38 -10.57 14.10
CA GLU A 159 -9.35 -10.32 13.09
C GLU A 159 -8.04 -9.81 13.70
N VAL A 160 -6.90 -10.19 13.12
CA VAL A 160 -5.62 -9.48 13.32
C VAL A 160 -5.47 -8.48 12.20
N ARG A 161 -5.25 -7.22 12.56
CA ARG A 161 -5.12 -6.12 11.62
C ARG A 161 -3.71 -5.55 11.66
N LEU A 162 -3.10 -5.46 10.48
CA LEU A 162 -1.97 -4.57 10.23
C LEU A 162 -2.54 -3.18 9.92
N GLU A 163 -2.09 -2.17 10.63
CA GLU A 163 -2.39 -0.78 10.30
C GLU A 163 -1.12 0.03 10.19
N ALA A 164 -1.08 0.96 9.25
CA ALA A 164 0.04 1.88 9.12
C ALA A 164 -0.41 3.22 8.53
N SER A 165 0.39 4.25 8.78
CA SER A 165 0.18 5.61 8.28
C SER A 165 1.04 5.84 7.02
N PHE A 166 0.49 6.52 6.02
CA PHE A 166 1.15 6.78 4.74
C PHE A 166 1.15 8.25 4.39
N HIS A 167 2.09 8.66 3.54
CA HIS A 167 2.23 10.04 3.07
C HIS A 167 1.50 10.27 1.74
N HIS A 168 0.79 11.40 1.68
CA HIS A 168 -0.05 12.04 0.64
C HIS A 168 -0.52 11.24 -0.59
N LEU A 169 0.34 10.51 -1.31
CA LEU A 169 -0.03 9.84 -2.56
C LEU A 169 -1.09 8.75 -2.37
N ASN A 170 -1.15 8.14 -1.18
CA ASN A 170 -2.09 7.07 -0.87
C ASN A 170 -3.34 7.57 -0.13
N CYS A 171 -3.40 8.88 0.11
CA CYS A 171 -4.40 9.47 0.98
C CYS A 171 -5.52 10.11 0.18
N PHE A 172 -6.75 9.80 0.56
CA PHE A 172 -7.89 10.44 -0.06
C PHE A 172 -7.80 11.93 0.27
N PRO A 173 -7.70 12.83 -0.73
CA PRO A 173 -7.52 14.23 -0.45
C PRO A 173 -8.67 14.76 0.43
N PRO A 174 -8.41 15.74 1.31
CA PRO A 174 -7.23 16.61 1.35
C PRO A 174 -6.10 16.15 2.30
N ARG A 175 -6.04 14.89 2.71
CA ARG A 175 -5.12 14.45 3.77
C ARG A 175 -3.67 14.29 3.27
N GLU A 176 -2.72 14.87 3.99
CA GLU A 176 -1.28 14.62 3.77
C GLU A 176 -0.81 13.32 4.43
N VAL A 177 -1.53 12.84 5.44
CA VAL A 177 -1.28 11.56 6.11
C VAL A 177 -2.62 10.85 6.33
N CYS A 178 -2.66 9.57 6.01
CA CYS A 178 -3.83 8.72 6.14
C CYS A 178 -3.42 7.40 6.78
N ARG A 179 -4.31 6.85 7.60
CA ARG A 179 -4.13 5.53 8.20
C ARG A 179 -4.91 4.52 7.39
N LEU A 180 -4.24 3.45 7.00
CA LEU A 180 -4.82 2.33 6.27
C LEU A 180 -4.72 1.07 7.13
N ALA A 181 -5.66 0.15 6.92
CA ALA A 181 -5.75 -1.08 7.67
C ALA A 181 -6.01 -2.27 6.75
N TRP A 182 -5.41 -3.41 7.10
CA TRP A 182 -5.58 -4.67 6.40
C TRP A 182 -5.71 -5.82 7.38
N ALA A 183 -6.45 -6.85 6.98
CA ALA A 183 -6.46 -8.16 7.63
C ALA A 183 -6.03 -9.22 6.63
N TRP A 184 -5.41 -10.29 7.11
CA TRP A 184 -5.08 -11.44 6.26
C TRP A 184 -6.35 -12.14 5.78
N ASP A 185 -6.44 -12.36 4.46
CA ASP A 185 -7.44 -13.21 3.85
C ASP A 185 -6.78 -14.54 3.43
N PRO A 186 -7.07 -15.65 4.13
CA PRO A 186 -6.47 -16.95 3.82
C PRO A 186 -6.97 -17.53 2.49
N ALA A 187 -8.15 -17.14 2.00
CA ALA A 187 -8.67 -17.60 0.71
C ALA A 187 -7.95 -16.91 -0.44
N ALA A 188 -7.77 -15.59 -0.32
CA ALA A 188 -7.05 -14.78 -1.32
C ALA A 188 -5.52 -14.82 -1.17
N ARG A 189 -5.00 -15.45 -0.09
CA ARG A 189 -3.57 -15.48 0.29
C ARG A 189 -2.93 -14.09 0.19
N SER A 190 -3.65 -13.06 0.64
CA SER A 190 -3.23 -11.66 0.57
C SER A 190 -3.82 -10.82 1.70
N LEU A 191 -3.28 -9.61 1.89
CA LEU A 191 -3.85 -8.63 2.80
C LEU A 191 -5.06 -7.96 2.14
N SER A 192 -6.20 -8.04 2.81
CA SER A 192 -7.45 -7.41 2.41
C SER A 192 -7.73 -6.18 3.25
N GLU A 193 -8.12 -5.10 2.60
CA GLU A 193 -8.37 -3.80 3.19
C GLU A 193 -9.50 -3.87 4.22
N ARG A 194 -9.38 -3.05 5.26
CA ARG A 194 -10.36 -2.87 6.35
C ARG A 194 -10.51 -1.39 6.67
N PRO A 195 -11.63 -0.97 7.29
CA PRO A 195 -11.69 0.33 7.92
C PRO A 195 -10.63 0.45 9.01
N SER A 196 -9.93 1.57 9.03
CA SER A 196 -8.90 1.90 10.03
C SER A 196 -9.50 2.36 11.35
N SER A 197 -8.70 2.39 12.43
CA SER A 197 -9.21 2.82 13.76
C SER A 197 -9.71 4.24 13.84
N ASP A 198 -9.22 5.14 12.98
CA ASP A 198 -9.69 6.53 12.93
C ASP A 198 -11.03 6.66 12.17
N GLY A 199 -11.62 5.53 11.75
CA GLY A 199 -12.91 5.47 11.09
C GLY A 199 -12.85 5.71 9.59
N GLU A 200 -11.66 5.82 9.00
CA GLU A 200 -11.51 5.90 7.56
C GLU A 200 -11.84 4.55 6.92
N ALA A 201 -12.61 4.60 5.84
CA ALA A 201 -13.04 3.40 5.11
C ALA A 201 -12.89 3.58 3.60
N VAL A 202 -12.29 4.69 3.14
CA VAL A 202 -11.96 4.92 1.74
C VAL A 202 -10.46 4.81 1.55
N VAL A 203 -10.06 3.81 0.77
CA VAL A 203 -8.68 3.67 0.29
C VAL A 203 -8.59 4.33 -1.08
N SER A 204 -7.72 5.32 -1.23
CA SER A 204 -7.51 6.03 -2.49
C SER A 204 -6.17 5.65 -3.11
N GLY A 205 -6.02 5.88 -4.42
CA GLY A 205 -4.75 5.67 -5.10
C GLY A 205 -4.47 4.17 -5.23
N PHE A 206 -4.73 3.61 -6.41
CA PHE A 206 -4.38 2.23 -6.82
C PHE A 206 -4.70 1.09 -5.83
N GLY A 207 -5.52 1.34 -4.81
CA GLY A 207 -5.79 0.38 -3.73
C GLY A 207 -4.52 -0.02 -3.00
N GLU A 208 -3.54 0.90 -2.92
CA GLU A 208 -2.13 0.70 -2.51
C GLU A 208 -1.72 -0.77 -2.45
N GLY A 209 -1.26 -1.31 -3.58
CA GLY A 209 -0.65 -2.64 -3.63
C GLY A 209 0.30 -2.78 -2.45
N THR A 210 -0.04 -3.69 -1.54
CA THR A 210 0.62 -3.79 -0.23
C THR A 210 2.09 -4.17 -0.36
N VAL A 211 2.52 -4.64 -1.53
CA VAL A 211 3.90 -4.98 -1.85
C VAL A 211 4.38 -4.08 -3.00
N ASP A 212 5.44 -3.32 -2.74
CA ASP A 212 6.22 -2.70 -3.81
C ASP A 212 7.16 -3.73 -4.44
N LEU A 213 6.95 -4.03 -5.72
CA LEU A 213 7.81 -4.95 -6.48
C LEU A 213 9.05 -4.25 -7.06
N GLY A 214 9.07 -2.91 -7.02
CA GLY A 214 10.17 -2.11 -7.53
C GLY A 214 10.16 -1.98 -9.05
N GLU A 215 11.33 -1.67 -9.61
CA GLU A 215 11.54 -1.44 -11.03
C GLU A 215 12.75 -2.22 -11.54
N VAL A 216 12.64 -2.76 -12.75
CA VAL A 216 13.72 -3.44 -13.48
C VAL A 216 13.98 -2.69 -14.79
N ASP A 217 15.20 -2.19 -14.96
CA ASP A 217 15.61 -1.39 -16.13
C ASP A 217 14.68 -0.18 -16.42
N GLY A 218 14.22 0.48 -15.35
CA GLY A 218 13.29 1.64 -15.42
C GLY A 218 11.87 1.27 -15.80
N ARG A 219 11.48 0.00 -15.60
CA ARG A 219 10.12 -0.50 -15.82
C ARG A 219 9.57 -1.03 -14.51
N PRO A 220 8.34 -0.67 -14.12
CA PRO A 220 7.67 -1.31 -12.99
C PRO A 220 7.68 -2.83 -13.12
N GLU A 221 8.12 -3.51 -12.06
CA GLU A 221 7.97 -4.96 -11.94
C GLU A 221 6.51 -5.27 -11.63
N LEU A 222 5.92 -6.21 -12.37
CA LEU A 222 4.52 -6.58 -12.24
C LEU A 222 4.38 -7.91 -11.50
N PRO A 223 3.25 -8.13 -10.79
CA PRO A 223 3.00 -9.41 -10.15
C PRO A 223 3.06 -10.58 -11.15
N PRO A 224 3.66 -11.73 -10.79
CA PRO A 224 3.82 -12.85 -11.71
C PRO A 224 2.48 -13.50 -12.11
N ASP A 225 1.43 -13.25 -11.35
CA ASP A 225 0.05 -13.74 -11.52
C ASP A 225 -0.86 -12.71 -12.21
N ILE A 226 -0.31 -11.64 -12.77
CA ILE A 226 -1.10 -10.66 -13.52
C ILE A 226 -1.80 -11.32 -14.72
N PRO A 227 -3.13 -11.13 -14.91
CA PRO A 227 -3.84 -11.69 -16.05
C PRO A 227 -3.29 -11.17 -17.38
N ALA A 228 -3.21 -12.05 -18.38
CA ALA A 228 -2.60 -11.72 -19.68
C ALA A 228 -3.23 -10.49 -20.34
N ALA A 229 -4.56 -10.31 -20.23
CA ALA A 229 -5.25 -9.16 -20.78
C ALA A 229 -4.87 -7.83 -20.10
N VAL A 230 -4.61 -7.85 -18.78
CA VAL A 230 -4.14 -6.68 -18.02
C VAL A 230 -2.70 -6.37 -18.40
N PHE A 231 -1.85 -7.39 -18.52
CA PHE A 231 -0.46 -7.25 -18.99
C PHE A 231 -0.39 -6.65 -20.40
N ASP A 232 -1.18 -7.17 -21.34
CA ASP A 232 -1.26 -6.66 -22.71
C ASP A 232 -1.72 -5.20 -22.74
N ARG A 233 -2.71 -4.85 -21.92
CA ARG A 233 -3.20 -3.47 -21.81
C ARG A 233 -2.16 -2.51 -21.24
N TYR A 234 -1.44 -2.93 -20.19
CA TYR A 234 -0.32 -2.18 -19.62
C TYR A 234 0.74 -1.91 -20.67
N PHE A 235 1.17 -2.95 -21.38
CA PHE A 235 2.21 -2.83 -22.39
C PHE A 235 1.77 -1.98 -23.60
N ALA A 236 0.51 -2.08 -24.00
CA ALA A 236 -0.08 -1.25 -25.06
C ALA A 236 -0.24 0.23 -24.63
N GLY A 237 -0.39 0.50 -23.34
CA GLY A 237 -0.58 1.85 -22.80
C GLY A 237 0.68 2.68 -22.64
N ARG A 238 1.86 2.11 -22.89
CA ARG A 238 3.14 2.83 -22.79
C ARG A 238 3.23 3.99 -23.78
N ARG A 239 3.95 5.04 -23.40
CA ARG A 239 4.18 6.23 -24.20
C ARG A 239 5.67 6.56 -24.27
N ALA A 240 6.16 6.89 -25.46
CA ALA A 240 7.50 7.43 -25.62
C ALA A 240 7.48 8.93 -25.36
N CYS A 241 8.11 9.37 -24.28
CA CYS A 241 8.27 10.77 -23.93
C CYS A 241 9.63 11.26 -24.42
N GLY A 242 9.63 12.09 -25.47
CA GLY A 242 10.86 12.71 -25.97
C GLY A 242 11.49 13.63 -24.93
N ASN A 243 12.82 13.75 -24.96
CA ASN A 243 13.53 14.73 -24.17
C ASN A 243 13.52 16.09 -24.94
N PRO A 244 12.97 17.18 -24.36
CA PRO A 244 12.95 18.48 -25.03
C PRO A 244 14.36 19.04 -25.27
N ASP A 245 15.35 18.62 -24.49
CA ASP A 245 16.74 19.08 -24.61
C ASP A 245 17.60 18.19 -25.54
N ASP A 246 17.12 16.98 -25.89
CA ASP A 246 17.81 16.05 -26.79
C ASP A 246 16.80 15.23 -27.63
N PRO A 247 16.61 15.56 -28.93
CA PRO A 247 15.58 14.95 -29.76
C PRO A 247 15.83 13.47 -30.07
N ASP A 248 17.03 12.96 -29.85
CA ASP A 248 17.37 11.54 -30.04
C ASP A 248 17.15 10.72 -28.75
N GLU A 249 16.89 11.38 -27.62
CA GLU A 249 16.63 10.74 -26.33
C GLU A 249 15.13 10.70 -26.03
N PHE A 250 14.68 9.56 -25.49
CA PHE A 250 13.33 9.41 -24.98
C PHE A 250 13.31 8.54 -23.73
N THR A 251 12.32 8.79 -22.88
CA THR A 251 11.93 7.90 -21.79
C THR A 251 10.63 7.19 -22.16
N VAL A 252 10.33 6.07 -21.51
CA VAL A 252 9.04 5.40 -21.68
C VAL A 252 8.24 5.61 -20.41
N SER A 253 7.10 6.30 -20.54
CA SER A 253 6.10 6.37 -19.47
C SER A 253 5.20 5.14 -19.57
N TYR A 254 5.01 4.48 -18.44
CA TYR A 254 4.17 3.29 -18.31
C TYR A 254 2.89 3.62 -17.55
N PRO A 255 1.76 2.98 -17.90
CA PRO A 255 0.59 2.94 -17.03
C PRO A 255 0.98 2.38 -15.64
N ALA A 256 0.41 2.89 -14.55
CA ALA A 256 0.51 2.20 -13.27
C ALA A 256 -0.49 1.02 -13.23
N VAL A 257 -0.11 -0.11 -12.64
CA VAL A 257 -0.98 -1.28 -12.48
C VAL A 257 -0.94 -1.73 -11.03
N ALA A 258 -2.12 -2.03 -10.48
CA ALA A 258 -2.23 -2.57 -9.12
C ALA A 258 -3.43 -3.51 -9.01
N SER A 259 -3.38 -4.40 -8.03
CA SER A 259 -4.57 -5.13 -7.59
C SER A 259 -5.45 -4.23 -6.72
N THR A 260 -6.75 -4.47 -6.77
CA THR A 260 -7.75 -3.76 -5.96
C THR A 260 -8.36 -4.72 -4.94
N PRO A 261 -9.12 -4.23 -3.95
CA PRO A 261 -10.06 -5.09 -3.24
C PRO A 261 -10.99 -5.83 -4.24
N ASP A 262 -11.64 -6.91 -3.80
CA ASP A 262 -12.72 -7.56 -4.56
C ASP A 262 -13.88 -6.59 -4.79
N LEU A 263 -14.16 -6.26 -6.05
CA LEU A 263 -15.20 -5.31 -6.44
C LEU A 263 -16.47 -6.00 -6.97
N ASN A 264 -16.42 -7.29 -7.29
CA ASN A 264 -17.52 -8.02 -7.93
C ASN A 264 -18.18 -9.07 -7.01
N GLY A 265 -17.54 -9.41 -5.88
CA GLY A 265 -17.99 -10.34 -4.85
C GLY A 265 -17.62 -11.80 -5.11
N ASP A 266 -16.66 -12.09 -5.99
CA ASP A 266 -16.22 -13.45 -6.31
C ASP A 266 -15.10 -13.98 -5.39
N GLY A 267 -14.64 -13.16 -4.44
CA GLY A 267 -13.59 -13.49 -3.50
C GLY A 267 -12.17 -13.35 -4.08
N GLN A 268 -12.02 -12.83 -5.31
CA GLN A 268 -10.74 -12.53 -5.91
C GLN A 268 -10.53 -11.03 -6.00
N ARG A 269 -9.26 -10.63 -5.96
CA ARG A 269 -8.87 -9.24 -6.19
C ARG A 269 -9.01 -8.91 -7.67
N ASP A 270 -9.45 -7.70 -7.95
CA ASP A 270 -9.54 -7.16 -9.31
C ASP A 270 -8.32 -6.30 -9.62
N TRP A 271 -8.30 -5.66 -10.79
CA TRP A 271 -7.15 -4.90 -11.27
C TRP A 271 -7.54 -3.49 -11.69
N VAL A 272 -6.62 -2.55 -11.47
CA VAL A 272 -6.74 -1.18 -11.94
C VAL A 272 -5.51 -0.79 -12.74
N ILE A 273 -5.73 -0.08 -13.85
CA ILE A 273 -4.68 0.48 -14.69
C ILE A 273 -4.87 1.99 -14.75
N GLU A 274 -3.91 2.76 -14.26
CA GLU A 274 -3.89 4.22 -14.43
C GLU A 274 -3.42 4.60 -15.83
N ALA A 275 -3.86 5.75 -16.32
CA ALA A 275 -3.17 6.41 -17.40
C ALA A 275 -1.67 6.59 -17.08
N PRO A 276 -0.79 6.43 -18.07
CA PRO A 276 0.60 6.84 -17.92
C PRO A 276 0.68 8.35 -17.69
N SER A 277 1.72 8.78 -16.97
CA SER A 277 2.02 10.21 -16.80
C SER A 277 2.10 10.93 -18.17
N ALA A 278 1.61 12.17 -18.20
CA ALA A 278 1.70 12.98 -19.41
C ALA A 278 3.17 13.25 -19.78
N CYS A 279 3.52 13.03 -21.04
CA CYS A 279 4.79 13.50 -21.58
C CYS A 279 4.71 15.02 -21.82
N ALA A 280 5.83 15.73 -21.66
CA ALA A 280 5.91 17.12 -22.05
C ALA A 280 5.49 17.29 -23.52
N GLU A 281 4.67 18.31 -23.79
CA GLU A 281 4.21 18.67 -25.14
C GLU A 281 3.37 17.61 -25.88
N GLN A 282 2.98 16.52 -25.21
CA GLN A 282 2.03 15.53 -25.74
C GLN A 282 0.69 15.63 -25.04
N GLU A 283 -0.38 15.27 -25.74
CA GLU A 283 -1.70 15.15 -25.13
C GLU A 283 -1.70 14.08 -24.05
N ALA A 284 -2.42 14.35 -22.95
CA ALA A 284 -2.63 13.37 -21.89
C ALA A 284 -3.35 12.11 -22.39
N ALA A 285 -3.46 11.09 -21.56
CA ALA A 285 -4.35 9.97 -21.87
C ALA A 285 -5.80 10.45 -21.99
N ASP A 286 -6.54 9.80 -22.89
CA ASP A 286 -7.97 9.99 -23.09
C ASP A 286 -8.82 9.26 -22.01
N TYR A 287 -8.15 8.69 -21.02
CA TYR A 287 -8.74 8.06 -19.83
C TYR A 287 -7.98 8.47 -18.57
N GLY A 288 -8.62 8.37 -17.41
CA GLY A 288 -7.97 8.51 -16.10
C GLY A 288 -7.46 7.16 -15.58
N TYR A 289 -8.35 6.18 -15.51
CA TYR A 289 -8.03 4.80 -15.15
C TYR A 289 -9.01 3.82 -15.79
N GLU A 290 -8.63 2.54 -15.81
CA GLU A 290 -9.47 1.42 -16.22
C GLU A 290 -9.57 0.41 -15.08
N VAL A 291 -10.75 -0.20 -14.90
CA VAL A 291 -10.95 -1.32 -13.98
C VAL A 291 -11.16 -2.60 -14.77
N TRP A 292 -10.46 -3.64 -14.35
CA TRP A 292 -10.42 -4.94 -14.98
C TRP A 292 -10.83 -5.98 -13.95
N ILE A 293 -11.94 -6.66 -14.21
CA ILE A 293 -12.52 -7.65 -13.31
C ILE A 293 -11.96 -9.02 -13.64
N SER A 294 -11.41 -9.69 -12.63
CA SER A 294 -10.93 -11.07 -12.71
C SER A 294 -12.13 -11.99 -13.01
N ASP A 295 -11.92 -13.08 -13.76
CA ASP A 295 -13.00 -13.99 -14.16
C ASP A 295 -13.00 -15.33 -13.41
N GLY A 296 -12.23 -15.42 -12.33
CA GLY A 296 -12.08 -16.62 -11.53
C GLY A 296 -11.06 -17.62 -12.07
N THR A 297 -10.52 -17.37 -13.27
CA THR A 297 -9.38 -18.09 -13.86
C THR A 297 -8.15 -17.16 -13.92
N ASP A 298 -7.21 -17.41 -14.82
CA ASP A 298 -6.07 -16.50 -15.08
C ASP A 298 -6.47 -15.31 -16.01
N GLY A 299 -7.77 -15.06 -16.16
CA GLY A 299 -8.37 -14.08 -17.07
C GLY A 299 -8.89 -12.84 -16.37
N ALA A 300 -8.97 -11.74 -17.13
CA ALA A 300 -9.62 -10.51 -16.69
C ALA A 300 -10.27 -9.78 -17.86
N SER A 301 -11.31 -8.99 -17.56
CA SER A 301 -12.08 -8.24 -18.56
C SER A 301 -12.30 -6.79 -18.12
N ARG A 302 -12.14 -5.84 -19.05
CA ARG A 302 -12.33 -4.42 -18.77
C ARG A 302 -13.80 -4.12 -18.46
N ALA A 303 -14.05 -3.63 -17.25
CA ALA A 303 -15.38 -3.37 -16.71
C ALA A 303 -15.72 -1.88 -16.59
N PHE A 304 -14.71 -1.00 -16.59
CA PHE A 304 -14.90 0.45 -16.48
C PHE A 304 -13.74 1.22 -17.10
N VAL A 305 -14.02 2.42 -17.61
CA VAL A 305 -13.04 3.40 -18.06
C VAL A 305 -13.48 4.78 -17.55
N ALA A 306 -12.63 5.42 -16.77
CA ALA A 306 -12.87 6.75 -16.25
C ALA A 306 -12.40 7.82 -17.25
N ALA A 307 -13.06 8.97 -17.24
CA ALA A 307 -12.61 10.13 -17.99
C ALA A 307 -11.23 10.62 -17.50
N PRO A 308 -10.46 11.37 -18.32
CA PRO A 308 -9.19 11.97 -17.91
C PRO A 308 -9.31 12.78 -16.61
N GLY A 309 -8.26 12.73 -15.79
CA GLY A 309 -8.20 13.45 -14.51
C GLY A 309 -9.08 12.85 -13.40
N ARG A 310 -9.62 11.65 -13.59
CA ARG A 310 -10.33 10.87 -12.57
C ARG A 310 -9.41 9.83 -11.94
N TRP A 311 -9.69 9.49 -10.68
CA TRP A 311 -8.87 8.57 -9.88
C TRP A 311 -9.74 7.50 -9.22
N PRO A 312 -9.25 6.25 -9.11
CA PRO A 312 -9.96 5.21 -8.39
C PRO A 312 -9.82 5.41 -6.88
N ALA A 313 -10.93 5.21 -6.18
CA ALA A 313 -10.95 5.01 -4.74
C ALA A 313 -11.89 3.85 -4.39
N PHE A 314 -11.72 3.26 -3.22
CA PHE A 314 -12.39 2.02 -2.83
C PHE A 314 -12.96 2.18 -1.42
N GLN A 315 -14.28 2.03 -1.29
CA GLN A 315 -14.95 1.95 0.00
C GLN A 315 -14.91 0.50 0.50
N VAL A 316 -14.23 0.27 1.64
CA VAL A 316 -13.85 -1.04 2.17
C VAL A 316 -14.55 -1.42 3.48
N ASP A 317 -15.60 -0.70 3.86
CA ASP A 317 -16.49 -1.04 4.99
C ASP A 317 -17.51 -2.15 4.67
N ARG A 318 -17.37 -2.78 3.51
CA ARG A 318 -18.32 -3.75 2.95
C ARG A 318 -17.63 -4.73 2.01
N VAL A 319 -18.30 -5.86 1.78
CA VAL A 319 -17.90 -6.88 0.80
C VAL A 319 -19.06 -7.14 -0.18
N PRO A 320 -18.83 -7.12 -1.50
CA PRO A 320 -17.62 -6.60 -2.16
C PRO A 320 -17.40 -5.13 -1.84
N ALA A 321 -16.15 -4.68 -2.00
CA ALA A 321 -15.80 -3.28 -1.89
C ALA A 321 -16.51 -2.47 -2.98
N ARG A 322 -16.81 -1.21 -2.69
CA ARG A 322 -17.44 -0.32 -3.66
C ARG A 322 -16.40 0.57 -4.33
N LEU A 323 -16.37 0.55 -5.65
CA LEU A 323 -15.58 1.48 -6.44
C LEU A 323 -16.17 2.89 -6.37
N LEU A 324 -15.33 3.88 -6.10
CA LEU A 324 -15.62 5.29 -6.12
C LEU A 324 -14.79 5.94 -7.24
N ASP A 325 -15.47 6.57 -8.18
CA ASP A 325 -14.81 7.36 -9.23
C ASP A 325 -14.63 8.79 -8.70
N ALA A 326 -13.40 9.16 -8.35
CA ALA A 326 -13.06 10.39 -7.63
C ALA A 326 -12.46 11.45 -8.56
N ARG A 327 -12.71 12.74 -8.26
CA ARG A 327 -11.95 13.85 -8.85
C ARG A 327 -10.90 14.34 -7.85
N PRO A 328 -9.72 14.77 -8.31
CA PRO A 328 -8.81 15.49 -7.46
C PRO A 328 -9.51 16.78 -7.00
N CYS A 329 -9.31 17.14 -5.75
CA CYS A 329 -9.80 18.39 -5.18
C CYS A 329 -8.66 19.07 -4.42
N LEU A 330 -8.78 20.38 -4.23
CA LEU A 330 -7.78 21.12 -3.47
C LEU A 330 -7.87 20.81 -1.98
N ALA A 331 -6.79 21.10 -1.26
CA ALA A 331 -6.76 20.98 0.19
C ALA A 331 -7.92 21.79 0.81
N GLY A 332 -8.78 21.12 1.58
CA GLY A 332 -9.96 21.73 2.22
C GLY A 332 -11.27 21.66 1.42
N GLU A 333 -11.27 21.08 0.22
CA GLU A 333 -12.49 20.81 -0.54
C GLU A 333 -13.03 19.39 -0.30
N ILE A 334 -14.34 19.21 -0.47
CA ILE A 334 -14.94 17.86 -0.52
C ILE A 334 -14.71 17.33 -1.93
N CYS A 335 -13.84 16.33 -2.06
CA CYS A 335 -13.61 15.66 -3.34
C CYS A 335 -14.90 15.01 -3.84
N GLU A 336 -15.30 15.35 -5.08
CA GLU A 336 -16.46 14.73 -5.70
C GLU A 336 -16.16 13.27 -6.03
N THR A 337 -16.88 12.37 -5.37
CA THR A 337 -16.88 10.94 -5.66
C THR A 337 -18.21 10.52 -6.25
N VAL A 338 -18.14 9.76 -7.34
CA VAL A 338 -19.29 9.09 -7.93
C VAL A 338 -19.21 7.61 -7.54
N PRO A 339 -20.11 7.12 -6.67
CA PRO A 339 -20.14 5.71 -6.34
C PRO A 339 -20.57 4.89 -7.56
N LEU A 340 -19.83 3.81 -7.82
CA LEU A 340 -20.10 2.86 -8.88
C LEU A 340 -20.52 1.51 -8.31
N GLU A 341 -21.38 0.81 -9.04
CA GLU A 341 -21.91 -0.51 -8.68
C GLU A 341 -21.68 -1.51 -9.80
N TRP A 342 -21.31 -2.71 -9.40
CA TRP A 342 -21.12 -3.83 -10.29
C TRP A 342 -22.47 -4.28 -10.87
N ASN A 343 -22.58 -4.26 -12.19
CA ASN A 343 -23.72 -4.84 -12.90
C ASN A 343 -23.34 -6.24 -13.40
N LEU A 344 -23.75 -7.28 -12.66
CA LEU A 344 -23.43 -8.66 -12.98
C LEU A 344 -23.87 -9.09 -14.39
N ALA A 345 -25.06 -8.67 -14.82
CA ALA A 345 -25.62 -9.09 -16.11
C ALA A 345 -24.84 -8.51 -17.30
N ALA A 346 -24.38 -7.27 -17.19
CA ALA A 346 -23.61 -6.58 -18.23
C ALA A 346 -22.10 -6.70 -18.04
N ARG A 347 -21.64 -7.23 -16.90
CA ARG A 347 -20.23 -7.31 -16.48
C ARG A 347 -19.48 -5.98 -16.57
N VAL A 348 -20.13 -4.90 -16.12
CA VAL A 348 -19.55 -3.54 -16.12
C VAL A 348 -19.94 -2.78 -14.85
N PHE A 349 -19.16 -1.76 -14.50
CA PHE A 349 -19.57 -0.78 -13.48
C PHE A 349 -20.50 0.27 -14.05
N ARG A 350 -21.48 0.68 -13.25
CA ARG A 350 -22.39 1.80 -13.54
C ARG A 350 -22.49 2.71 -12.34
N GLN A 351 -22.85 3.97 -12.55
CA GLN A 351 -23.16 4.87 -11.44
C GLN A 351 -24.26 4.26 -10.57
N ALA A 352 -24.02 4.26 -9.25
CA ALA A 352 -24.98 3.77 -8.27
C ALA A 352 -26.28 4.57 -8.35
N SER A 353 -27.41 3.88 -8.18
CA SER A 353 -28.71 4.56 -8.14
C SER A 353 -28.86 5.30 -6.81
N PRO A 354 -29.60 6.43 -6.75
CA PRO A 354 -29.82 7.15 -5.49
C PRO A 354 -30.42 6.29 -4.37
N GLU A 355 -31.19 5.26 -4.74
CA GLU A 355 -31.82 4.30 -3.82
C GLU A 355 -30.84 3.28 -3.21
N SER A 356 -29.66 3.08 -3.80
CA SER A 356 -28.64 2.14 -3.30
C SER A 356 -27.53 2.81 -2.48
N LEU A 357 -27.64 4.12 -2.26
CA LEU A 357 -26.75 4.87 -1.39
C LEU A 357 -27.19 4.73 0.07
N PRO A 358 -26.27 4.48 1.02
CA PRO A 358 -26.60 4.58 2.43
C PRO A 358 -27.13 6.00 2.72
N PRO A 359 -28.10 6.15 3.65
CA PRO A 359 -28.56 7.47 4.04
C PRO A 359 -27.36 8.30 4.51
N ARG A 360 -27.25 9.54 4.00
CA ARG A 360 -26.22 10.46 4.49
C ARG A 360 -26.43 10.69 5.99
N PRO A 361 -25.37 10.62 6.81
CA PRO A 361 -25.46 10.94 8.23
C PRO A 361 -25.85 12.41 8.48
#